data_AF-A0A8H4K9G2-F1
#
_entry.id   AF-A0A8H4K9G2-F1
#
_cell.length_a   1.000
_cell.length_b   1.000
_cell.length_c   1.000
_cell.angle_alpha   90.00
_cell.angle_beta   90.00
_cell.angle_gamma   90.00
#
_symmetry.space_group_name_H-M   'P 1'
#
loop_
_entity.id
_entity.type
_entity.pdbx_description
1 polymer ?
#
loop_
_entity_poly.entity_id
_entity_poly.type
_entity_poly.pdbx_seq_one_letter_code
_entity_poly.pdbx_strand_id
1 'polypeptide(L)'
;MKRVRIDRWGGQLLQAQARGIGSGISRQAFLQTTRRPASTAAAPQIDEDTPKLTNLPSPAPERAADSAKLAALHARLSLSNKIPLETLARALIVPSADKNPSFNNSNLAFLGSTFINYHVLEYLVCKWPRLPMAILYEALRAFSGKESLHQVARRWGVEAAAAPGEEVDPGLLQWAPRDSGMQTRWGSVRQESAYTDRFQPRRGMSSRVVFDNDFGDTVDQKPMTSEEGYKYYQHEAYSSFVQAVVGAVYTHTGQDAARDFVKAHVLSRQVDVSTMFQFSLPTRELAMLCAREGFEAPIARLESETGRHSRTPVFIVGVYSGSEKLGEGAGPSLDVARWKASMNALKAWYLYSPSNKVRVPSDMHEQDAKPWKAPHIDIGEII
;
A
#
# COMPACT_ATOMS: atom_id res chain seq x y z
N MET A 1 -14.63 -37.33 -44.47
CA MET A 1 -13.38 -37.23 -45.26
C MET A 1 -12.24 -36.77 -44.34
N LYS A 2 -11.15 -37.55 -44.37
CA LYS A 2 -9.78 -37.37 -43.83
C LYS A 2 -9.57 -36.81 -42.42
N ARG A 3 -9.40 -37.75 -41.48
CA ARG A 3 -8.59 -37.66 -40.26
C ARG A 3 -7.11 -37.90 -40.61
N VAL A 4 -6.18 -37.28 -39.87
CA VAL A 4 -4.79 -37.77 -39.75
C VAL A 4 -4.45 -37.89 -38.26
N ARG A 5 -3.98 -39.09 -37.90
CA ARG A 5 -3.49 -39.53 -36.59
C ARG A 5 -2.00 -39.20 -36.48
N ILE A 6 -1.51 -38.96 -35.27
CA ILE A 6 -0.10 -39.19 -34.93
C ILE A 6 -0.09 -40.23 -33.80
N ASP A 7 0.58 -41.34 -34.08
CA ASP A 7 0.69 -42.50 -33.21
C ASP A 7 1.68 -42.28 -32.06
N ARG A 8 1.31 -42.89 -30.93
CA ARG A 8 2.12 -43.59 -29.92
C ARG A 8 3.64 -43.65 -30.14
N TRP A 9 4.40 -43.41 -29.07
CA TRP A 9 5.29 -44.41 -28.48
C TRP A 9 5.31 -44.31 -26.95
N GLY A 10 5.12 -45.47 -26.32
CA GLY A 10 5.21 -45.68 -24.88
C GLY A 10 6.51 -46.39 -24.51
N GLY A 11 6.90 -46.23 -23.25
CA GLY A 11 7.99 -46.97 -22.62
C GLY A 11 7.83 -46.87 -21.10
N GLN A 12 7.17 -47.87 -20.51
CA GLN A 12 7.23 -48.16 -19.08
C GLN A 12 8.69 -48.40 -18.66
N LEU A 13 9.03 -48.09 -17.40
CA LEU A 13 9.72 -49.04 -16.51
C LEU A 13 9.86 -48.48 -15.07
N LEU A 14 9.09 -49.12 -14.19
CA LEU A 14 9.42 -49.62 -12.84
C LEU A 14 10.06 -48.69 -11.78
N GLN A 15 9.25 -48.41 -10.76
CA GLN A 15 9.68 -48.21 -9.38
C GLN A 15 10.32 -49.52 -8.84
N ALA A 16 11.44 -49.38 -8.12
CA ALA A 16 11.95 -50.43 -7.23
C ALA A 16 12.30 -49.81 -5.87
N GLN A 17 11.57 -50.26 -4.85
CA GLN A 17 11.91 -50.06 -3.44
C GLN A 17 13.13 -50.90 -3.06
N ALA A 18 13.99 -50.36 -2.19
CA ALA A 18 15.00 -51.16 -1.50
C ALA A 18 14.88 -50.98 0.02
N ARG A 19 14.50 -52.06 0.71
CA ARG A 19 14.71 -52.27 2.16
C ARG A 19 15.86 -53.28 2.32
N GLY A 20 16.86 -52.89 3.11
CA GLY A 20 17.39 -53.67 4.24
C GLY A 20 18.37 -54.84 4.02
N ILE A 21 19.47 -54.72 4.77
CA ILE A 21 20.23 -55.77 5.52
C ILE A 21 21.57 -56.24 4.92
N GLY A 22 22.66 -55.94 5.66
CA GLY A 22 23.57 -56.97 6.20
C GLY A 22 24.97 -57.14 5.59
N SER A 23 26.00 -56.76 6.38
CA SER A 23 27.39 -57.28 6.45
C SER A 23 28.17 -57.47 5.14
N GLY A 24 29.32 -56.86 4.88
CA GLY A 24 30.44 -56.53 5.77
C GLY A 24 31.70 -57.10 5.10
N ILE A 25 32.57 -56.26 4.54
CA ILE A 25 33.93 -56.61 4.09
C ILE A 25 34.81 -55.36 4.25
N SER A 26 35.89 -55.52 5.00
CA SER A 26 36.99 -54.58 5.19
C SER A 26 37.82 -54.41 3.90
N ARG A 27 38.04 -53.16 3.46
CA ARG A 27 39.17 -52.77 2.59
C ARG A 27 39.64 -51.33 2.86
N GLN A 28 40.80 -51.26 3.52
CA GLN A 28 41.94 -50.35 3.34
C GLN A 28 41.72 -48.85 3.01
N ALA A 29 42.37 -48.02 3.83
CA ALA A 29 42.45 -46.57 3.71
C ALA A 29 43.02 -46.12 2.35
N PHE A 30 42.22 -45.36 1.61
CA PHE A 30 42.65 -44.65 0.42
C PHE A 30 43.25 -43.30 0.85
N LEU A 31 44.52 -43.09 0.54
CA LEU A 31 45.25 -41.85 0.79
C LEU A 31 44.54 -40.66 0.12
N GLN A 32 44.16 -39.66 0.91
CA GLN A 32 43.70 -38.37 0.40
C GLN A 32 44.89 -37.59 -0.17
N THR A 33 45.00 -37.54 -1.50
CA THR A 33 45.80 -36.51 -2.17
C THR A 33 45.09 -35.17 -2.05
N THR A 34 45.56 -34.33 -1.13
CA THR A 34 45.14 -32.93 -1.01
C THR A 34 45.78 -32.11 -2.14
N ARG A 35 45.01 -31.89 -3.21
CA ARG A 35 45.39 -30.93 -4.25
C ARG A 35 44.97 -29.53 -3.78
N ARG A 36 45.91 -28.76 -3.22
CA ARG A 36 45.74 -27.33 -2.94
C ARG A 36 45.58 -26.57 -4.27
N PRO A 37 44.49 -25.82 -4.51
CA PRO A 37 44.54 -24.74 -5.48
C PRO A 37 45.29 -23.56 -4.84
N ALA A 38 46.46 -23.24 -5.39
CA ALA A 38 47.11 -21.97 -5.13
C ALA A 38 46.33 -20.90 -5.91
N SER A 39 45.29 -20.37 -5.29
CA SER A 39 44.69 -19.11 -5.74
C SER A 39 45.58 -17.99 -5.21
N THR A 40 46.45 -17.47 -6.06
CA THR A 40 47.06 -16.15 -5.84
C THR A 40 45.92 -15.15 -5.76
N ALA A 41 45.53 -14.77 -4.54
CA ALA A 41 44.71 -13.60 -4.31
C ALA A 41 45.56 -12.39 -4.72
N ALA A 42 45.42 -11.97 -5.97
CA ALA A 42 45.81 -10.63 -6.35
C ALA A 42 44.96 -9.69 -5.48
N ALA A 43 45.61 -9.06 -4.51
CA ALA A 43 45.00 -7.97 -3.75
C ALA A 43 44.46 -6.95 -4.77
N PRO A 44 43.22 -6.44 -4.62
CA PRO A 44 42.78 -5.34 -5.43
C PRO A 44 43.79 -4.21 -5.21
N GLN A 45 44.36 -3.70 -6.30
CA GLN A 45 45.16 -2.48 -6.27
C GLN A 45 44.21 -1.39 -5.77
N ILE A 46 44.40 -0.98 -4.52
CA ILE A 46 43.74 0.17 -3.95
C ILE A 46 44.38 1.34 -4.68
N ASP A 47 43.66 1.95 -5.63
CA ASP A 47 44.07 3.24 -6.18
C ASP A 47 44.35 4.19 -5.00
N GLU A 48 45.55 4.78 -4.99
CA GLU A 48 46.07 5.64 -3.91
C GLU A 48 45.31 6.97 -3.74
N ASP A 49 44.22 7.18 -4.49
CA ASP A 49 43.26 8.25 -4.27
C ASP A 49 42.09 7.77 -3.39
N THR A 50 42.37 7.21 -2.21
CA THR A 50 41.33 7.13 -1.18
C THR A 50 41.05 8.55 -0.69
N PRO A 51 39.88 9.15 -1.01
CA PRO A 51 39.51 10.43 -0.40
C PRO A 51 39.51 10.23 1.10
N LYS A 52 40.07 11.20 1.84
CA LYS A 52 40.00 11.23 3.30
C LYS A 52 38.53 11.03 3.68
N LEU A 53 38.20 9.87 4.27
CA LEU A 53 36.86 9.57 4.76
C LEU A 53 36.46 10.65 5.75
N THR A 54 35.71 11.64 5.26
CA THR A 54 34.96 12.50 6.13
C THR A 54 33.84 11.64 6.73
N ASN A 55 33.58 11.77 8.02
CA ASN A 55 32.44 11.08 8.63
C ASN A 55 31.15 11.83 8.27
N LEU A 56 30.83 11.95 6.99
CA LEU A 56 29.58 12.55 6.54
C LEU A 56 28.43 11.53 6.68
N PRO A 57 27.23 11.99 7.06
CA PRO A 57 26.07 11.12 7.22
C PRO A 57 25.52 10.60 5.89
N SER A 58 25.82 11.27 4.78
CA SER A 58 25.31 11.02 3.44
C SER A 58 26.34 11.42 2.38
N PRO A 59 26.29 10.85 1.17
CA PRO A 59 27.25 11.15 0.10
C PRO A 59 27.08 12.57 -0.44
N ALA A 60 28.17 13.16 -0.95
CA ALA A 60 28.15 14.47 -1.56
C ALA A 60 27.22 14.53 -2.80
N PRO A 61 26.52 15.65 -3.05
CA PRO A 61 25.60 15.77 -4.19
C PRO A 61 26.27 15.53 -5.55
N GLU A 62 27.53 15.94 -5.72
CA GLU A 62 28.30 15.77 -6.96
C GLU A 62 28.46 14.29 -7.35
N ARG A 63 28.54 13.40 -6.35
CA ARG A 63 28.66 11.94 -6.57
C ARG A 63 27.41 11.32 -7.17
N ALA A 64 26.29 12.05 -7.20
CA ALA A 64 25.06 11.58 -7.84
C ALA A 64 25.23 11.37 -9.36
N ALA A 65 26.09 12.16 -10.01
CA ALA A 65 26.34 12.04 -11.45
C ALA A 65 27.05 10.74 -11.83
N ASP A 66 27.88 10.20 -10.93
CA ASP A 66 28.67 8.98 -11.16
C ASP A 66 27.86 7.69 -10.91
N SER A 67 26.66 7.81 -10.31
CA SER A 67 25.85 6.65 -9.93
C SER A 67 25.07 6.07 -11.11
N ALA A 68 25.46 4.88 -11.55
CA ALA A 68 24.70 4.11 -12.53
C ALA A 68 23.30 3.70 -12.01
N LYS A 69 23.15 3.49 -10.69
CA LYS A 69 21.86 3.14 -10.06
C LYS A 69 20.86 4.29 -10.17
N LEU A 70 21.29 5.53 -9.94
CA LEU A 70 20.45 6.71 -10.09
C LEU A 70 20.03 6.94 -11.53
N ALA A 71 20.97 6.86 -12.48
CA ALA A 71 20.67 7.00 -13.90
C ALA A 71 19.64 5.94 -14.37
N ALA A 72 19.81 4.69 -13.92
CA ALA A 72 18.87 3.61 -14.22
C ALA A 72 17.48 3.84 -13.60
N LEU A 73 17.42 4.35 -12.35
CA LEU A 73 16.16 4.66 -11.68
C LEU A 73 15.42 5.81 -12.36
N HIS A 74 16.14 6.89 -12.73
CA HIS A 74 15.60 8.05 -13.44
C HIS A 74 14.95 7.63 -14.77
N ALA A 75 15.67 6.83 -15.57
CA ALA A 75 15.16 6.29 -16.84
C ALA A 75 13.97 5.34 -16.64
N ARG A 76 14.02 4.45 -15.64
CA ARG A 76 12.94 3.48 -15.36
C ARG A 76 11.63 4.15 -15.00
N LEU A 77 11.69 5.25 -14.25
CA LEU A 77 10.54 6.06 -13.87
C LEU A 77 10.10 7.02 -14.99
N SER A 78 10.82 7.06 -16.11
CA SER A 78 10.58 7.98 -17.22
C SER A 78 10.49 9.44 -16.76
N LEU A 79 11.38 9.83 -15.82
CA LEU A 79 11.41 11.19 -15.30
C LEU A 79 11.88 12.18 -16.36
N SER A 80 11.37 13.42 -16.28
CA SER A 80 11.80 14.49 -17.17
C SER A 80 13.26 14.86 -16.93
N ASN A 81 13.97 15.25 -18.00
CA ASN A 81 15.33 15.80 -17.92
C ASN A 81 15.42 17.11 -17.09
N LYS A 82 14.28 17.73 -16.77
CA LYS A 82 14.21 18.87 -15.84
C LYS A 82 14.54 18.51 -14.39
N ILE A 83 14.42 17.22 -14.03
CA ILE A 83 14.73 16.71 -12.70
C ILE A 83 16.19 16.23 -12.74
N PRO A 84 17.10 16.92 -12.04
CA PRO A 84 18.51 16.57 -12.03
C PRO A 84 18.75 15.35 -11.10
N LEU A 85 19.84 14.62 -11.33
CA LEU A 85 20.14 13.38 -10.59
C LEU A 85 20.41 13.65 -9.11
N GLU A 86 20.91 14.84 -8.78
CA GLU A 86 21.17 15.33 -7.44
C GLU A 86 19.88 15.46 -6.62
N THR A 87 18.78 15.91 -7.23
CA THR A 87 17.46 15.95 -6.56
C THR A 87 16.95 14.53 -6.30
N LEU A 88 17.17 13.61 -7.24
CA LEU A 88 16.79 12.22 -7.07
C LEU A 88 17.62 11.52 -5.98
N ALA A 89 18.92 11.82 -5.91
CA ALA A 89 19.81 11.37 -4.83
C ALA A 89 19.33 11.89 -3.47
N ARG A 90 18.98 13.17 -3.39
CA ARG A 90 18.39 13.76 -2.16
C ARG A 90 17.11 13.05 -1.74
N ALA A 91 16.27 12.62 -2.68
CA ALA A 91 15.03 11.91 -2.36
C ALA A 91 15.28 10.55 -1.64
N LEU A 92 16.45 9.94 -1.83
CA LEU A 92 16.86 8.66 -1.21
C LEU A 92 17.48 8.81 0.19
N ILE A 93 17.71 10.04 0.65
CA ILE A 93 18.30 10.33 1.96
C ILE A 93 17.17 10.64 2.95
N VAL A 94 16.87 9.70 3.84
CA VAL A 94 15.81 9.86 4.86
C VAL A 94 16.36 10.64 6.05
N PRO A 95 15.54 11.44 6.77
CA PRO A 95 15.96 12.19 7.96
C PRO A 95 16.60 11.36 9.08
N SER A 96 16.31 10.06 9.12
CA SER A 96 16.95 9.13 10.05
C SER A 96 18.41 8.81 9.69
N ALA A 97 18.82 8.99 8.43
CA ALA A 97 20.21 8.96 8.00
C ALA A 97 20.88 10.32 8.23
N ASP A 98 20.30 11.39 7.70
CA ASP A 98 20.85 12.75 7.78
C ASP A 98 19.87 13.72 8.47
N LYS A 99 20.33 14.34 9.56
CA LYS A 99 19.54 15.30 10.33
C LYS A 99 19.40 16.66 9.63
N ASN A 100 20.27 16.97 8.67
CA ASN A 100 20.25 18.27 8.02
C ASN A 100 19.07 18.37 7.02
N PRO A 101 18.12 19.31 7.20
CA PRO A 101 16.97 19.47 6.30
C PRO A 101 17.33 19.78 4.84
N SER A 102 18.54 20.32 4.60
CA SER A 102 19.01 20.65 3.26
C SER A 102 19.40 19.42 2.44
N PHE A 103 19.87 18.35 3.10
CA PHE A 103 20.38 17.14 2.43
C PHE A 103 19.45 15.93 2.55
N ASN A 104 18.48 15.97 3.46
CA ASN A 104 17.47 14.93 3.56
C ASN A 104 16.22 15.22 2.70
N ASN A 105 15.35 14.21 2.62
CA ASN A 105 14.14 14.22 1.82
C ASN A 105 12.89 14.73 2.55
N SER A 106 12.98 15.22 3.80
CA SER A 106 11.80 15.51 4.64
C SER A 106 10.82 16.48 3.96
N ASN A 107 11.36 17.56 3.40
CA ASN A 107 10.56 18.64 2.82
C ASN A 107 9.93 18.23 1.49
N LEU A 108 10.66 17.43 0.69
CA LEU A 108 10.14 16.85 -0.54
C LEU A 108 9.05 15.82 -0.24
N ALA A 109 9.28 14.98 0.77
CA ALA A 109 8.32 13.97 1.21
C ALA A 109 7.04 14.62 1.74
N PHE A 110 7.13 15.69 2.54
CA PHE A 110 5.96 16.43 3.03
C PHE A 110 5.11 17.02 1.89
N LEU A 111 5.76 17.63 0.90
CA LEU A 111 5.06 18.19 -0.25
C LEU A 111 4.40 17.08 -1.08
N GLY A 112 5.12 16.00 -1.35
CA GLY A 112 4.61 14.88 -2.11
C GLY A 112 3.51 14.10 -1.37
N SER A 113 3.59 13.95 -0.05
CA SER A 113 2.54 13.30 0.74
C SER A 113 1.24 14.09 0.68
N THR A 114 1.32 15.41 0.80
CA THR A 114 0.17 16.31 0.66
C THR A 114 -0.46 16.17 -0.72
N PHE A 115 0.38 16.14 -1.77
CA PHE A 115 -0.07 16.02 -3.14
C PHE A 115 -0.73 14.66 -3.44
N ILE A 116 -0.11 13.57 -3.01
CA ILE A 116 -0.66 12.21 -3.16
C ILE A 116 -1.99 12.10 -2.42
N ASN A 117 -2.04 12.50 -1.16
CA ASN A 117 -3.23 12.36 -0.32
C ASN A 117 -4.39 13.20 -0.85
N TYR A 118 -4.13 14.42 -1.32
CA TYR A 118 -5.13 15.27 -1.97
C TYR A 118 -5.74 14.59 -3.22
N HIS A 119 -4.90 14.14 -4.15
CA HIS A 119 -5.36 13.53 -5.40
C HIS A 119 -6.04 12.17 -5.21
N VAL A 120 -5.60 11.39 -4.22
CA VAL A 120 -6.27 10.13 -3.87
C VAL A 120 -7.62 10.42 -3.23
N LEU A 121 -7.70 11.35 -2.29
CA LEU A 121 -8.94 11.67 -1.59
C LEU A 121 -10.00 12.25 -2.53
N GLU A 122 -9.65 13.19 -3.41
CA GLU A 122 -10.61 13.74 -4.38
C GLU A 122 -11.17 12.64 -5.29
N TYR A 123 -10.32 11.67 -5.68
CA TYR A 123 -10.73 10.54 -6.51
C TYR A 123 -11.69 9.63 -5.75
N LEU A 124 -11.37 9.29 -4.50
CA LEU A 124 -12.22 8.43 -3.66
C LEU A 124 -13.60 9.05 -3.43
N VAL A 125 -13.66 10.34 -3.08
CA VAL A 125 -14.92 11.05 -2.81
C VAL A 125 -15.77 11.18 -4.07
N CYS A 126 -15.16 11.48 -5.22
CA CYS A 126 -15.92 11.59 -6.46
C CYS A 126 -16.38 10.20 -6.99
N LYS A 127 -15.61 9.14 -6.70
CA LYS A 127 -15.92 7.77 -7.13
C LYS A 127 -16.96 7.09 -6.25
N TRP A 128 -16.87 7.27 -4.94
CA TRP A 128 -17.75 6.69 -3.92
C TRP A 128 -18.21 7.79 -2.95
N PRO A 129 -19.16 8.65 -3.37
CA PRO A 129 -19.58 9.81 -2.60
C PRO A 129 -20.28 9.48 -1.27
N ARG A 130 -20.71 8.23 -1.09
CA ARG A 130 -21.43 7.74 0.10
C ARG A 130 -20.53 6.96 1.05
N LEU A 131 -19.22 6.93 0.83
CA LEU A 131 -18.33 6.04 1.57
C LEU A 131 -18.28 6.43 3.07
N PRO A 132 -18.50 5.49 4.01
CA PRO A 132 -18.34 5.72 5.44
C PRO A 132 -16.95 6.24 5.79
N MET A 133 -16.85 7.12 6.79
CA MET A 133 -15.60 7.84 7.08
C MET A 133 -14.47 6.88 7.49
N ALA A 134 -14.81 5.82 8.25
CA ALA A 134 -13.85 4.79 8.65
C ALA A 134 -13.25 4.06 7.44
N ILE A 135 -14.08 3.75 6.45
CA ILE A 135 -13.65 3.03 5.25
C ILE A 135 -12.90 3.98 4.32
N LEU A 136 -13.26 5.28 4.29
CA LEU A 136 -12.52 6.28 3.54
C LEU A 136 -11.06 6.38 4.00
N TYR A 137 -10.80 6.36 5.32
CA TYR A 137 -9.44 6.33 5.86
C TYR A 137 -8.67 5.07 5.45
N GLU A 138 -9.29 3.89 5.53
CA GLU A 138 -8.66 2.63 5.15
C GLU A 138 -8.43 2.55 3.63
N ALA A 139 -9.36 3.07 2.82
CA ALA A 139 -9.20 3.19 1.37
C ALA A 139 -8.05 4.13 1.03
N LEU A 140 -7.99 5.30 1.66
CA LEU A 140 -6.88 6.25 1.50
C LEU A 140 -5.56 5.58 1.90
N ARG A 141 -5.50 4.87 3.03
CA ARG A 141 -4.31 4.11 3.46
C ARG A 141 -3.92 3.01 2.48
N ALA A 142 -4.89 2.29 1.91
CA ALA A 142 -4.60 1.26 0.92
C ALA A 142 -3.94 1.84 -0.34
N PHE A 143 -4.24 3.08 -0.70
CA PHE A 143 -3.58 3.80 -1.78
C PHE A 143 -2.28 4.51 -1.34
N SER A 144 -2.29 5.40 -0.35
CA SER A 144 -1.14 6.25 -0.02
C SER A 144 -0.48 5.94 1.32
N GLY A 145 -0.89 4.88 1.99
CA GLY A 145 -0.27 4.39 3.22
C GLY A 145 1.14 3.84 3.01
N LYS A 146 1.91 3.80 4.10
CA LYS A 146 3.32 3.42 4.08
C LYS A 146 3.58 2.02 3.50
N GLU A 147 2.72 1.04 3.80
CA GLU A 147 2.84 -0.33 3.29
C GLU A 147 2.67 -0.37 1.76
N SER A 148 1.72 0.40 1.25
CA SER A 148 1.37 0.39 -0.16
C SER A 148 2.40 1.18 -0.98
N LEU A 149 2.93 2.29 -0.45
CA LEU A 149 4.03 3.03 -1.03
C LEU A 149 5.36 2.26 -0.95
N HIS A 150 5.59 1.49 0.12
CA HIS A 150 6.73 0.59 0.19
C HIS A 150 6.73 -0.42 -0.98
N GLN A 151 5.58 -1.02 -1.28
CA GLN A 151 5.45 -1.92 -2.43
C GLN A 151 5.72 -1.20 -3.76
N VAL A 152 5.28 0.06 -3.90
CA VAL A 152 5.56 0.88 -5.10
C VAL A 152 7.06 1.11 -5.26
N ALA A 153 7.77 1.55 -4.21
CA ALA A 153 9.22 1.73 -4.24
C ALA A 153 9.98 0.43 -4.53
N ARG A 154 9.53 -0.70 -3.98
CA ARG A 154 10.10 -2.01 -4.30
C ARG A 154 9.93 -2.36 -5.78
N ARG A 155 8.76 -2.08 -6.38
CA ARG A 155 8.53 -2.28 -7.83
C ARG A 155 9.38 -1.36 -8.69
N TRP A 156 9.72 -0.17 -8.19
CA TRP A 156 10.67 0.72 -8.86
C TRP A 156 12.12 0.21 -8.79
N GLY A 157 12.39 -0.87 -8.06
CA GLY A 157 13.73 -1.45 -7.94
C GLY A 157 14.64 -0.67 -6.97
N VAL A 158 14.06 -0.02 -5.96
CA VAL A 158 14.84 0.67 -4.93
C VAL A 158 15.33 -0.32 -3.88
N GLU A 159 16.63 -0.24 -3.61
CA GLU A 159 17.34 -1.04 -2.63
C GLU A 159 17.72 -0.17 -1.44
N ALA A 160 17.70 -0.74 -0.23
CA ALA A 160 18.19 -0.06 0.96
C ALA A 160 19.68 -0.29 1.14
N ALA A 161 20.39 0.75 1.59
CA ALA A 161 21.73 0.63 2.10
C ALA A 161 21.74 -0.20 3.41
N ALA A 162 22.84 -0.89 3.69
CA ALA A 162 22.99 -1.63 4.93
C ALA A 162 23.10 -0.70 6.15
N ALA A 163 23.83 0.39 5.99
CA ALA A 163 23.93 1.50 6.94
C ALA A 163 24.04 2.81 6.16
N PRO A 164 23.58 3.94 6.71
CA PRO A 164 23.81 5.26 6.11
C PRO A 164 25.27 5.66 6.26
N GLY A 165 25.83 6.29 5.23
CA GLY A 165 27.23 6.72 5.20
C GLY A 165 27.62 7.36 3.87
N GLU A 166 28.74 8.09 3.88
CA GLU A 166 29.30 8.75 2.69
C GLU A 166 29.78 7.75 1.64
N GLU A 167 30.25 6.59 2.06
CA GLU A 167 30.81 5.55 1.21
C GLU A 167 29.76 4.91 0.29
N VAL A 168 28.50 5.01 0.67
CA VAL A 168 27.37 4.37 0.00
C VAL A 168 27.06 5.07 -1.31
N ASP A 169 26.79 4.29 -2.35
CA ASP A 169 26.28 4.81 -3.62
C ASP A 169 24.99 5.64 -3.39
N PRO A 170 24.92 6.90 -3.87
CA PRO A 170 23.73 7.75 -3.79
C PRO A 170 22.45 7.11 -4.35
N GLY A 171 22.54 6.07 -5.19
CA GLY A 171 21.40 5.33 -5.73
C GLY A 171 20.75 4.32 -4.77
N LEU A 172 21.24 4.22 -3.52
CA LEU A 172 20.66 3.37 -2.48
C LEU A 172 19.86 4.21 -1.48
N LEU A 173 18.74 3.67 -1.00
CA LEU A 173 17.92 4.30 0.04
C LEU A 173 18.65 4.22 1.38
N GLN A 174 18.99 5.38 1.94
CA GLN A 174 19.73 5.50 3.19
C GLN A 174 18.78 5.89 4.33
N TRP A 175 18.72 5.03 5.35
CA TRP A 175 17.88 5.23 6.53
C TRP A 175 18.45 4.46 7.72
N ALA A 176 18.03 4.83 8.92
CA ALA A 176 18.32 4.09 10.15
C ALA A 176 17.00 3.75 10.88
N PRO A 177 16.93 2.61 11.62
CA PRO A 177 15.73 2.17 12.35
C PRO A 177 15.52 2.96 13.64
N ARG A 178 15.37 4.27 13.51
CA ARG A 178 15.16 5.22 14.58
C ARG A 178 14.19 6.29 14.12
N ASP A 179 13.49 6.87 15.08
CA ASP A 179 12.66 8.04 14.78
C ASP A 179 13.54 9.20 14.31
N SER A 180 13.03 9.91 13.30
CA SER A 180 13.68 11.10 12.75
C SER A 180 13.62 12.29 13.70
N GLY A 181 12.63 12.32 14.61
CA GLY A 181 12.35 13.46 15.48
C GLY A 181 11.86 14.70 14.73
N MET A 182 11.52 14.56 13.44
CA MET A 182 11.08 15.65 12.58
C MET A 182 9.61 15.48 12.26
N GLN A 183 8.80 16.49 12.62
CA GLN A 183 7.37 16.44 12.35
C GLN A 183 7.10 16.67 10.86
N THR A 184 6.66 15.62 10.19
CA THR A 184 6.43 15.60 8.73
C THR A 184 4.95 15.39 8.38
N ARG A 185 4.05 15.55 9.35
CA ARG A 185 2.62 15.26 9.18
C ARG A 185 1.75 16.32 9.83
N TRP A 186 0.58 16.51 9.24
CA TRP A 186 -0.53 17.25 9.84
C TRP A 186 -1.14 16.46 10.99
N GLY A 187 -1.88 17.16 11.85
CA GLY A 187 -2.48 16.63 13.06
C GLY A 187 -1.84 17.23 14.31
N SER A 188 -2.58 17.15 15.42
CA SER A 188 -2.19 17.72 16.70
C SER A 188 -2.12 16.62 17.74
N VAL A 189 -1.13 16.72 18.61
CA VAL A 189 -1.04 15.85 19.79
C VAL A 189 -2.27 16.08 20.66
N ARG A 190 -3.00 14.99 20.88
CA ARG A 190 -4.21 14.92 21.69
C ARG A 190 -3.84 14.99 23.17
N GLN A 191 -4.53 15.82 23.96
CA GLN A 191 -4.28 15.92 25.41
C GLN A 191 -4.44 14.55 26.09
N GLU A 192 -5.37 13.74 25.58
CA GLU A 192 -5.68 12.44 26.14
C GLU A 192 -4.57 11.39 25.96
N SER A 193 -3.58 11.62 25.08
CA SER A 193 -2.46 10.69 24.87
C SER A 193 -1.56 10.53 26.11
N ALA A 194 -1.58 11.52 27.01
CA ALA A 194 -0.83 11.49 28.27
C ALA A 194 -1.38 10.48 29.31
N TYR A 195 -2.64 10.06 29.19
CA TYR A 195 -3.32 9.24 30.21
C TYR A 195 -3.34 7.73 29.89
N THR A 196 -2.67 7.32 28.81
CA THR A 196 -2.93 6.07 28.07
C THR A 196 -2.65 4.77 28.84
N ASP A 197 -1.90 4.80 29.94
CA ASP A 197 -1.51 3.54 30.63
C ASP A 197 -2.65 2.94 31.48
N ARG A 198 -3.71 3.69 31.80
CA ARG A 198 -4.83 3.20 32.66
C ARG A 198 -6.22 3.29 32.03
N PHE A 199 -6.42 4.18 31.07
CA PHE A 199 -7.73 4.42 30.47
C PHE A 199 -7.58 4.70 28.97
N GLN A 200 -8.33 3.97 28.15
CA GLN A 200 -8.43 4.22 26.72
C GLN A 200 -9.68 5.08 26.46
N PRO A 201 -9.53 6.41 26.27
CA PRO A 201 -10.67 7.28 26.02
C PRO A 201 -11.33 6.94 24.67
N ARG A 202 -12.66 7.09 24.61
CA ARG A 202 -13.39 6.93 23.36
C ARG A 202 -12.97 8.02 22.38
N ARG A 203 -12.46 7.62 21.21
CA ARG A 203 -12.11 8.52 20.10
C ARG A 203 -13.21 8.56 19.05
N GLY A 204 -13.91 9.69 18.95
CA GLY A 204 -14.98 9.91 17.97
C GLY A 204 -14.46 10.11 16.55
N MET A 205 -15.20 9.65 15.53
CA MET A 205 -14.83 9.72 14.12
C MET A 205 -14.66 11.16 13.61
N SER A 206 -15.57 12.06 13.97
CA SER A 206 -15.52 13.48 13.57
C SER A 206 -14.25 14.18 14.07
N SER A 207 -13.79 13.85 15.28
CA SER A 207 -12.57 14.43 15.85
C SER A 207 -11.30 14.03 15.09
N ARG A 208 -11.32 12.89 14.39
CA ARG A 208 -10.14 12.37 13.66
C ARG A 208 -9.75 13.24 12.46
N VAL A 209 -10.71 13.96 11.89
CA VAL A 209 -10.48 14.86 10.74
C VAL A 209 -9.51 15.99 11.09
N VAL A 210 -9.51 16.44 12.35
CA VAL A 210 -8.74 17.62 12.78
C VAL A 210 -7.49 17.23 13.57
N PHE A 211 -7.62 16.30 14.52
CA PHE A 211 -6.54 16.00 15.47
C PHE A 211 -5.63 14.87 15.02
N ASP A 212 -6.16 13.87 14.32
CA ASP A 212 -5.37 12.72 13.88
C ASP A 212 -4.68 13.03 12.54
N ASN A 213 -3.83 12.12 12.08
CA ASN A 213 -3.19 12.25 10.77
C ASN A 213 -4.18 12.01 9.62
N ASP A 214 -3.72 12.19 8.38
CA ASP A 214 -4.51 12.00 7.16
C ASP A 214 -5.20 10.62 7.06
N PHE A 215 -4.68 9.61 7.76
CA PHE A 215 -5.21 8.24 7.79
C PHE A 215 -6.03 7.91 9.05
N GLY A 216 -6.30 8.89 9.91
CA GLY A 216 -7.08 8.72 11.16
C GLY A 216 -6.31 8.07 12.32
N ASP A 217 -4.98 7.97 12.25
CA ASP A 217 -4.14 7.50 13.36
C ASP A 217 -3.67 8.66 14.24
N THR A 218 -3.43 8.36 15.52
CA THR A 218 -2.85 9.33 16.45
C THR A 218 -1.43 9.71 16.03
N VAL A 219 -1.07 10.98 16.26
CA VAL A 219 0.26 11.53 15.96
C VAL A 219 1.33 10.98 16.92
N ASP A 220 0.98 10.81 18.20
CA ASP A 220 1.87 10.24 19.21
C ASP A 220 1.98 8.72 19.05
N GLN A 221 2.92 8.27 18.24
CA GLN A 221 3.28 6.85 18.15
C GLN A 221 4.53 6.62 18.99
N LYS A 222 4.42 5.76 20.02
CA LYS A 222 5.57 5.36 20.83
C LYS A 222 6.59 4.65 19.94
N PRO A 223 7.90 4.93 20.08
CA PRO A 223 8.93 4.28 19.29
C PRO A 223 8.89 2.76 19.52
N MET A 224 8.83 2.00 18.43
CA MET A 224 8.79 0.54 18.48
C MET A 224 10.22 -0.01 18.42
N THR A 225 10.66 -0.70 19.46
CA THR A 225 12.01 -1.31 19.53
C THR A 225 12.04 -2.78 19.09
N SER A 226 10.88 -3.37 18.82
CA SER A 226 10.74 -4.78 18.39
C SER A 226 11.11 -4.96 16.90
N GLU A 227 11.16 -6.21 16.42
CA GLU A 227 11.31 -6.52 14.98
C GLU A 227 10.22 -5.86 14.13
N GLU A 228 9.03 -5.69 14.68
CA GLU A 228 7.92 -4.95 14.06
C GLU A 228 8.27 -3.47 13.87
N GLY A 229 9.04 -2.90 14.81
CA GLY A 229 9.60 -1.55 14.70
C GLY A 229 10.57 -1.41 13.52
N TYR A 230 11.45 -2.38 13.29
CA TYR A 230 12.33 -2.35 12.11
C TYR A 230 11.53 -2.33 10.80
N LYS A 231 10.51 -3.19 10.68
CA LYS A 231 9.61 -3.21 9.51
C LYS A 231 8.84 -1.89 9.37
N TYR A 232 8.37 -1.32 10.48
CA TYR A 232 7.71 -0.03 10.51
C TYR A 232 8.62 1.07 9.92
N TYR A 233 9.84 1.21 10.43
CA TYR A 233 10.78 2.24 9.97
C TYR A 233 11.23 1.99 8.53
N GLN A 234 11.33 0.74 8.11
CA GLN A 234 11.59 0.40 6.71
C GLN A 234 10.44 0.84 5.82
N HIS A 235 9.18 0.54 6.17
CA HIS A 235 8.03 1.01 5.39
C HIS A 235 7.97 2.54 5.33
N GLU A 236 8.25 3.20 6.45
CA GLU A 236 8.32 4.67 6.52
C GLU A 236 9.39 5.24 5.58
N ALA A 237 10.62 4.72 5.63
CA ALA A 237 11.73 5.17 4.78
C ALA A 237 11.40 5.03 3.28
N TYR A 238 10.87 3.87 2.86
CA TYR A 238 10.50 3.67 1.46
C TYR A 238 9.32 4.55 1.05
N SER A 239 8.33 4.74 1.93
CA SER A 239 7.18 5.59 1.64
C SER A 239 7.58 7.06 1.50
N SER A 240 8.48 7.53 2.37
CA SER A 240 9.06 8.86 2.35
C SER A 240 9.82 9.12 1.05
N PHE A 241 10.56 8.14 0.54
CA PHE A 241 11.20 8.24 -0.77
C PHE A 241 10.19 8.39 -1.92
N VAL A 242 9.12 7.59 -1.96
CA VAL A 242 8.08 7.72 -3.01
C VAL A 242 7.43 9.10 -2.97
N GLN A 243 7.09 9.57 -1.77
CA GLN A 243 6.56 10.90 -1.56
C GLN A 243 7.56 11.97 -2.02
N ALA A 244 8.85 11.83 -1.68
CA ALA A 244 9.88 12.76 -2.09
C ALA A 244 10.08 12.81 -3.61
N VAL A 245 9.96 11.69 -4.31
CA VAL A 245 9.98 11.66 -5.79
C VAL A 245 8.80 12.44 -6.36
N VAL A 246 7.58 12.26 -5.83
CA VAL A 246 6.41 13.06 -6.26
C VAL A 246 6.63 14.54 -5.97
N GLY A 247 7.22 14.87 -4.81
CA GLY A 247 7.58 16.23 -4.46
C GLY A 247 8.60 16.85 -5.42
N ALA A 248 9.63 16.09 -5.81
CA ALA A 248 10.61 16.51 -6.80
C ALA A 248 10.01 16.69 -8.21
N VAL A 249 9.09 15.81 -8.62
CA VAL A 249 8.35 15.98 -9.88
C VAL A 249 7.55 17.28 -9.83
N TYR A 250 6.84 17.54 -8.74
CA TYR A 250 6.07 18.77 -8.58
C TYR A 250 6.95 20.03 -8.66
N THR A 251 8.08 20.07 -7.95
CA THR A 251 8.96 21.26 -7.90
C THR A 251 9.64 21.55 -9.24
N HIS A 252 10.03 20.53 -10.00
CA HIS A 252 10.79 20.71 -11.25
C HIS A 252 9.91 20.73 -12.51
N THR A 253 8.79 20.02 -12.52
CA THR A 253 7.94 19.85 -13.72
C THR A 253 6.55 20.47 -13.59
N GLY A 254 6.13 20.84 -12.39
CA GLY A 254 4.84 21.48 -12.11
C GLY A 254 3.74 20.50 -11.73
N GLN A 255 2.54 21.05 -11.52
CA GLN A 255 1.39 20.34 -10.99
C GLN A 255 0.85 19.25 -11.92
N ASP A 256 0.70 19.53 -13.21
CA ASP A 256 0.07 18.60 -14.16
C ASP A 256 0.87 17.30 -14.30
N ALA A 257 2.19 17.42 -14.42
CA ALA A 257 3.10 16.27 -14.50
C ALA A 257 3.10 15.44 -13.21
N ALA A 258 3.07 16.10 -12.03
CA ALA A 258 2.96 15.39 -10.76
C ALA A 258 1.62 14.64 -10.63
N ARG A 259 0.51 15.25 -11.05
CA ARG A 259 -0.82 14.63 -11.04
C ARG A 259 -0.84 13.40 -11.93
N ASP A 260 -0.30 13.50 -13.14
CA ASP A 260 -0.25 12.38 -14.09
C ASP A 260 0.67 11.26 -13.56
N PHE A 261 1.77 11.61 -12.90
CA PHE A 261 2.65 10.65 -12.24
C PHE A 261 1.94 9.89 -11.10
N VAL A 262 1.18 10.59 -10.25
CA VAL A 262 0.35 9.97 -9.19
C VAL A 262 -0.76 9.10 -9.78
N LYS A 263 -1.44 9.58 -10.83
CA LYS A 263 -2.45 8.79 -11.57
C LYS A 263 -1.84 7.48 -12.10
N ALA A 264 -0.65 7.53 -12.68
CA ALA A 264 0.04 6.39 -13.29
C ALA A 264 0.59 5.37 -12.28
N HIS A 265 1.14 5.80 -11.13
CA HIS A 265 1.83 4.90 -10.20
C HIS A 265 1.04 4.56 -8.93
N VAL A 266 0.22 5.50 -8.45
CA VAL A 266 -0.53 5.35 -7.18
C VAL A 266 -1.96 4.91 -7.46
N LEU A 267 -2.71 5.66 -8.28
CA LEU A 267 -4.13 5.38 -8.56
C LEU A 267 -4.39 4.23 -9.53
N SER A 268 -3.38 3.83 -10.32
CA SER A 268 -3.49 2.70 -11.26
C SER A 268 -3.63 1.33 -10.57
N ARG A 269 -3.34 1.25 -9.27
CA ARG A 269 -3.48 0.02 -8.49
C ARG A 269 -4.95 -0.31 -8.25
N GLN A 270 -5.26 -1.60 -8.30
CA GLN A 270 -6.59 -2.09 -7.97
C GLN A 270 -6.70 -2.31 -6.46
N VAL A 271 -7.61 -1.58 -5.84
CA VAL A 271 -7.96 -1.72 -4.42
C VAL A 271 -9.44 -2.06 -4.35
N ASP A 272 -9.76 -3.20 -3.75
CA ASP A 272 -11.15 -3.60 -3.51
C ASP A 272 -11.65 -2.96 -2.21
N VAL A 273 -12.47 -1.92 -2.34
CA VAL A 273 -13.07 -1.24 -1.19
C VAL A 273 -14.18 -2.09 -0.56
N SER A 274 -14.76 -3.03 -1.31
CA SER A 274 -15.86 -3.86 -0.80
C SER A 274 -15.45 -4.80 0.33
N THR A 275 -14.17 -5.17 0.39
CA THR A 275 -13.60 -6.01 1.44
C THR A 275 -13.29 -5.26 2.73
N MET A 276 -13.28 -3.92 2.70
CA MET A 276 -12.97 -3.08 3.87
C MET A 276 -14.17 -2.87 4.81
N PHE A 277 -15.38 -3.23 4.37
CA PHE A 277 -16.59 -3.07 5.16
C PHE A 277 -16.69 -4.12 6.27
N GLN A 278 -16.89 -3.65 7.50
CA GLN A 278 -17.26 -4.48 8.65
C GLN A 278 -18.53 -3.93 9.29
N PHE A 279 -19.60 -4.71 9.27
CA PHE A 279 -20.89 -4.33 9.86
C PHE A 279 -21.10 -5.05 11.19
N SER A 280 -21.63 -4.33 12.19
CA SER A 280 -22.01 -4.92 13.49
C SER A 280 -23.48 -5.35 13.52
N LEU A 281 -24.39 -4.46 13.12
CA LEU A 281 -25.84 -4.67 13.14
C LEU A 281 -26.49 -4.27 11.80
N PRO A 282 -26.21 -5.01 10.70
CA PRO A 282 -26.60 -4.59 9.36
C PRO A 282 -28.12 -4.51 9.14
N THR A 283 -28.91 -5.33 9.83
CA THR A 283 -30.38 -5.28 9.73
C THR A 283 -30.96 -4.00 10.31
N ARG A 284 -30.42 -3.54 11.45
CA ARG A 284 -30.84 -2.29 12.09
C ARG A 284 -30.41 -1.09 11.25
N GLU A 285 -29.16 -1.08 10.80
CA GLU A 285 -28.60 -0.03 9.95
C GLU A 285 -29.39 0.11 8.64
N LEU A 286 -29.75 -1.01 8.00
CA LEU A 286 -30.60 -0.99 6.80
C LEU A 286 -32.01 -0.46 7.08
N ALA A 287 -32.62 -0.81 8.21
CA ALA A 287 -33.93 -0.28 8.59
C ALA A 287 -33.87 1.24 8.84
N MET A 288 -32.80 1.73 9.48
CA MET A 288 -32.55 3.17 9.68
C MET A 288 -32.30 3.88 8.35
N LEU A 289 -31.58 3.25 7.41
CA LEU A 289 -31.41 3.76 6.05
C LEU A 289 -32.76 3.92 5.34
N CYS A 290 -33.58 2.86 5.32
CA CYS A 290 -34.91 2.92 4.71
C CYS A 290 -35.78 4.01 5.34
N ALA A 291 -35.77 4.14 6.67
CA ALA A 291 -36.51 5.18 7.38
C ALA A 291 -36.01 6.60 7.04
N ARG A 292 -34.69 6.79 6.89
CA ARG A 292 -34.07 8.07 6.53
C ARG A 292 -34.44 8.52 5.12
N GLU A 293 -34.39 7.59 4.16
CA GLU A 293 -34.67 7.87 2.75
C GLU A 293 -36.17 7.86 2.41
N GLY A 294 -37.04 7.50 3.38
CA GLY A 294 -38.48 7.43 3.19
C GLY A 294 -38.96 6.18 2.43
N PHE A 295 -38.15 5.12 2.41
CA PHE A 295 -38.51 3.82 1.84
C PHE A 295 -39.41 3.02 2.79
N GLU A 296 -40.12 2.05 2.23
CA GLU A 296 -40.87 1.07 3.05
C GLU A 296 -39.90 0.26 3.92
N ALA A 297 -40.39 -0.22 5.06
CA ALA A 297 -39.57 -1.00 5.97
C ALA A 297 -39.04 -2.27 5.27
N PRO A 298 -37.74 -2.59 5.40
CA PRO A 298 -37.14 -3.70 4.67
C PRO A 298 -37.63 -5.04 5.22
N ILE A 299 -38.18 -5.89 4.34
CA ILE A 299 -38.70 -7.23 4.66
C ILE A 299 -37.81 -8.28 4.00
N ALA A 300 -37.27 -9.19 4.80
CA ALA A 300 -36.51 -10.34 4.32
C ALA A 300 -37.46 -11.46 3.85
N ARG A 301 -37.32 -11.90 2.60
CA ARG A 301 -38.08 -12.99 1.99
C ARG A 301 -37.14 -14.13 1.59
N LEU A 302 -37.57 -15.37 1.81
CA LEU A 302 -36.84 -16.55 1.33
C LEU A 302 -37.14 -16.72 -0.17
N GLU A 303 -36.11 -16.64 -1.01
CA GLU A 303 -36.27 -16.77 -2.47
C GLU A 303 -36.09 -18.22 -2.92
N SER A 304 -35.07 -18.89 -2.39
CA SER A 304 -34.85 -20.31 -2.65
C SER A 304 -34.11 -20.97 -1.48
N GLU A 305 -34.30 -22.27 -1.36
CA GLU A 305 -33.61 -23.07 -0.37
C GLU A 305 -33.27 -24.45 -0.90
N THR A 306 -32.18 -25.01 -0.39
CA THR A 306 -31.79 -26.38 -0.67
C THR A 306 -31.13 -27.00 0.57
N GLY A 307 -31.38 -28.30 0.77
CA GLY A 307 -30.72 -29.07 1.84
C GLY A 307 -31.03 -28.60 3.26
N ARG A 308 -32.23 -28.08 3.55
CA ARG A 308 -32.65 -27.57 4.87
C ARG A 308 -32.34 -28.51 6.03
N HIS A 309 -32.50 -29.83 5.84
CA HIS A 309 -32.22 -30.88 6.83
C HIS A 309 -30.89 -31.61 6.56
N SER A 310 -29.95 -30.97 5.88
CA SER A 310 -28.61 -31.50 5.62
C SER A 310 -27.56 -30.83 6.50
N ARG A 311 -26.34 -31.39 6.53
CA ARG A 311 -25.20 -30.79 7.25
C ARG A 311 -24.80 -29.42 6.69
N THR A 312 -25.05 -29.17 5.40
CA THR A 312 -24.67 -27.94 4.70
C THR A 312 -25.87 -27.41 3.91
N PRO A 313 -26.87 -26.82 4.60
CA PRO A 313 -27.98 -26.16 3.93
C PRO A 313 -27.49 -24.93 3.17
N VAL A 314 -28.26 -24.50 2.17
CA VAL A 314 -28.08 -23.20 1.53
C VAL A 314 -29.43 -22.51 1.46
N PHE A 315 -29.53 -21.35 2.08
CA PHE A 315 -30.69 -20.47 2.04
C PHE A 315 -30.32 -19.21 1.28
N ILE A 316 -31.13 -18.84 0.29
CA ILE A 316 -31.01 -17.58 -0.46
C ILE A 316 -32.15 -16.67 -0.03
N VAL A 317 -31.79 -15.57 0.61
CA VAL A 317 -32.71 -14.58 1.16
C VAL A 317 -32.53 -13.26 0.40
N GLY A 318 -33.64 -12.69 -0.06
CA GLY A 318 -33.71 -11.35 -0.61
C GLY A 318 -34.32 -10.38 0.40
N VAL A 319 -33.75 -9.18 0.53
CA VAL A 319 -34.35 -8.10 1.32
C VAL A 319 -35.05 -7.12 0.37
N TYR A 320 -36.33 -6.87 0.62
CA TYR A 320 -37.19 -6.07 -0.21
C TYR A 320 -37.70 -4.84 0.53
N SER A 321 -37.79 -3.70 -0.15
CA SER A 321 -38.59 -2.55 0.27
C SER A 321 -39.76 -2.43 -0.70
N GLY A 322 -40.96 -2.79 -0.25
CA GLY A 322 -42.13 -2.94 -1.12
C GLY A 322 -41.94 -4.02 -2.19
N SER A 323 -41.83 -3.57 -3.45
CA SER A 323 -41.58 -4.41 -4.63
C SER A 323 -40.10 -4.49 -5.03
N GLU A 324 -39.26 -3.55 -4.58
CA GLU A 324 -37.86 -3.47 -4.98
C GLU A 324 -36.96 -4.36 -4.12
N LYS A 325 -36.07 -5.12 -4.76
CA LYS A 325 -35.06 -5.94 -4.10
C LYS A 325 -33.82 -5.10 -3.83
N LEU A 326 -33.56 -4.82 -2.55
CA LEU A 326 -32.41 -4.02 -2.13
C LEU A 326 -31.10 -4.83 -2.10
N GLY A 327 -31.20 -6.11 -1.74
CA GLY A 327 -30.03 -6.98 -1.63
C GLY A 327 -30.39 -8.45 -1.54
N GLU A 328 -29.41 -9.30 -1.84
CA GLU A 328 -29.50 -10.75 -1.78
C GLU A 328 -28.36 -11.33 -0.97
N GLY A 329 -28.61 -12.39 -0.21
CA GLY A 329 -27.60 -13.07 0.58
C GLY A 329 -27.85 -14.57 0.64
N ALA A 330 -26.80 -15.34 0.36
CA ALA A 330 -26.77 -16.78 0.52
C ALA A 330 -25.99 -17.18 1.79
N GLY A 331 -26.57 -18.05 2.62
CA GLY A 331 -25.95 -18.50 3.87
C GLY A 331 -26.41 -19.89 4.32
N PRO A 332 -25.66 -20.52 5.27
CA PRO A 332 -25.98 -21.85 5.79
C PRO A 332 -27.14 -21.86 6.80
N SER A 333 -27.54 -20.69 7.31
CA SER A 333 -28.71 -20.50 8.15
C SER A 333 -29.54 -19.33 7.65
N LEU A 334 -30.83 -19.32 7.97
CA LEU A 334 -31.74 -18.23 7.60
C LEU A 334 -31.27 -16.87 8.13
N ASP A 335 -30.73 -16.84 9.36
CA ASP A 335 -30.24 -15.60 9.96
C ASP A 335 -28.95 -15.10 9.30
N VAL A 336 -28.02 -16.00 8.97
CA VAL A 336 -26.78 -15.63 8.25
C VAL A 336 -27.10 -15.15 6.84
N ALA A 337 -28.02 -15.81 6.14
CA ALA A 337 -28.48 -15.40 4.82
C ALA A 337 -29.14 -14.00 4.89
N ARG A 338 -30.02 -13.76 5.89
CA ARG A 338 -30.62 -12.45 6.15
C ARG A 338 -29.57 -11.38 6.42
N TRP A 339 -28.63 -11.64 7.33
CA TRP A 339 -27.55 -10.69 7.66
C TRP A 339 -26.71 -10.35 6.43
N LYS A 340 -26.36 -11.35 5.62
CA LYS A 340 -25.59 -11.16 4.39
C LYS A 340 -26.36 -10.37 3.34
N ALA A 341 -27.66 -10.62 3.20
CA ALA A 341 -28.52 -9.86 2.29
C ALA A 341 -28.58 -8.38 2.71
N SER A 342 -28.71 -8.10 4.00
CA SER A 342 -28.66 -6.73 4.54
C SER A 342 -27.29 -6.07 4.34
N MET A 343 -26.19 -6.78 4.59
CA MET A 343 -24.84 -6.25 4.32
C MET A 343 -24.63 -5.92 2.84
N ASN A 344 -25.11 -6.78 1.93
CA ASN A 344 -25.00 -6.54 0.49
C ASN A 344 -25.82 -5.33 0.05
N ALA A 345 -27.02 -5.13 0.62
CA ALA A 345 -27.82 -3.92 0.39
C ALA A 345 -27.08 -2.65 0.85
N LEU A 346 -26.50 -2.66 2.05
CA LEU A 346 -25.70 -1.54 2.56
C LEU A 346 -24.44 -1.29 1.72
N LYS A 347 -23.72 -2.34 1.32
CA LYS A 347 -22.57 -2.21 0.41
C LYS A 347 -22.99 -1.60 -0.92
N ALA A 348 -24.11 -2.02 -1.50
CA ALA A 348 -24.62 -1.46 -2.75
C ALA A 348 -24.95 0.03 -2.59
N TRP A 349 -25.51 0.44 -1.45
CA TRP A 349 -25.76 1.84 -1.14
C TRP A 349 -24.46 2.66 -1.03
N TYR A 350 -23.49 2.19 -0.23
CA TYR A 350 -22.25 2.93 0.05
C TYR A 350 -21.24 2.90 -1.11
N LEU A 351 -21.21 1.83 -1.90
CA LEU A 351 -20.35 1.70 -3.08
C LEU A 351 -21.00 2.24 -4.37
N TYR A 352 -22.10 2.99 -4.25
CA TYR A 352 -22.67 3.72 -5.37
C TYR A 352 -21.59 4.57 -6.05
N SER A 353 -21.45 4.39 -7.36
CA SER A 353 -20.51 5.15 -8.19
C SER A 353 -21.24 5.78 -9.36
N PRO A 354 -21.23 7.12 -9.51
CA PRO A 354 -21.96 7.80 -10.59
C PRO A 354 -21.49 7.40 -11.99
N SER A 355 -20.21 7.09 -12.16
CA SER A 355 -19.63 6.68 -13.43
C SER A 355 -18.29 5.98 -13.21
N ASN A 356 -17.88 5.11 -14.14
CA ASN A 356 -16.60 4.40 -14.03
C ASN A 356 -15.39 5.32 -14.30
N LYS A 357 -15.58 6.37 -15.12
CA LYS A 357 -14.60 7.43 -15.38
C LYS A 357 -15.04 8.70 -14.67
N VAL A 358 -14.61 8.83 -13.44
CA VAL A 358 -14.97 9.94 -12.57
C VAL A 358 -14.11 11.15 -12.91
N ARG A 359 -14.77 12.29 -13.09
CA ARG A 359 -14.09 13.58 -13.21
C ARG A 359 -13.81 14.13 -11.81
N VAL A 360 -12.60 14.64 -11.59
CA VAL A 360 -12.19 15.20 -10.30
C VAL A 360 -12.12 16.72 -10.35
N PRO A 361 -12.26 17.42 -9.20
CA PRO A 361 -12.18 18.88 -9.15
C PRO A 361 -10.86 19.41 -9.72
N SER A 362 -9.74 18.70 -9.50
CA SER A 362 -8.44 19.11 -10.04
C SER A 362 -8.36 19.13 -11.57
N ASP A 363 -9.26 18.46 -12.28
CA ASP A 363 -9.34 18.54 -13.76
C ASP A 363 -9.83 19.93 -14.22
N MET A 364 -10.31 20.80 -13.31
CA MET A 364 -10.68 22.19 -13.62
C MET A 364 -9.47 23.12 -13.80
N HIS A 365 -8.27 22.68 -13.41
CA HIS A 365 -7.04 23.46 -13.62
C HIS A 365 -6.52 23.37 -15.06
N GLU A 366 -7.04 22.44 -15.86
CA GLU A 366 -6.66 22.29 -17.28
C GLU A 366 -7.22 23.43 -18.12
N GLN A 367 -6.45 23.90 -19.12
CA GLN A 367 -6.80 25.06 -19.95
C GLN A 367 -8.10 24.87 -20.74
N ASP A 368 -8.39 23.64 -21.19
CA ASP A 368 -9.56 23.28 -22.00
C ASP A 368 -10.64 22.51 -21.20
N ALA A 369 -10.71 22.74 -19.89
CA ALA A 369 -11.63 22.02 -19.01
C ALA A 369 -13.11 22.35 -19.34
N LYS A 370 -13.93 21.31 -19.50
CA LYS A 370 -15.40 21.45 -19.62
C LYS A 370 -15.97 22.13 -18.36
N PRO A 371 -17.14 22.81 -18.44
CA PRO A 371 -17.78 23.36 -17.25
C PRO A 371 -17.95 22.31 -16.14
N TRP A 372 -17.70 22.70 -14.89
CA TRP A 372 -17.80 21.80 -13.74
C TRP A 372 -19.25 21.35 -13.54
N LYS A 373 -19.45 20.05 -13.33
CA LYS A 373 -20.72 19.49 -12.88
C LYS A 373 -20.50 18.91 -11.49
N ALA A 374 -21.19 19.46 -10.49
CA ALA A 374 -21.03 19.03 -9.11
C ALA A 374 -21.38 17.53 -8.98
N PRO A 375 -20.51 16.73 -8.30
CA PRO A 375 -20.83 15.35 -7.96
C PRO A 375 -21.94 15.31 -6.89
N HIS A 376 -22.54 14.15 -6.72
CA HIS A 376 -23.45 13.90 -5.61
C HIS A 376 -22.68 14.02 -4.29
N ILE A 377 -23.22 14.75 -3.32
CA ILE A 377 -22.69 14.88 -1.96
C ILE A 377 -23.68 14.18 -1.04
N ASP A 378 -23.21 13.13 -0.35
CA ASP A 378 -24.04 12.41 0.61
C ASP A 378 -24.19 13.19 1.92
N ILE A 379 -25.27 12.91 2.65
CA ILE A 379 -25.56 13.50 3.96
C ILE A 379 -24.83 12.79 5.11
N GLY A 380 -24.05 11.75 4.80
CA GLY A 380 -23.23 10.99 5.75
C GLY A 380 -23.72 9.56 5.98
N GLU A 381 -22.90 8.80 6.69
CA GLU A 381 -23.19 7.42 7.08
C GLU A 381 -24.39 7.29 8.03
N ILE A 382 -24.94 6.10 8.14
CA ILE A 382 -26.03 5.80 9.07
C ILE A 382 -25.41 5.52 10.45
N ILE A 383 -26.00 6.05 11.52
CA ILE A 383 -25.51 5.94 12.90
C ILE A 383 -26.45 5.08 13.74
#